data_AF-A0A1Q8LL15-F1
#
_entry.id   AF-A0A1Q8LL15-F1
#
_cell.length_a   1.000
_cell.length_b   1.000
_cell.length_c   1.000
_cell.angle_alpha   90.00
_cell.angle_beta   90.00
_cell.angle_gamma   90.00
#
_symmetry.space_group_name_H-M   'P 1'
#
loop_
_entity.id
_entity.type
_entity.pdbx_description
1 polymer ?
#
loop_
_entity_poly.entity_id
_entity_poly.type
_entity_poly.pdbx_seq_one_letter_code
_entity_poly.pdbx_strand_id
1 'polypeptide(L)'
;MTGRLDREVERAAAKASRERRARTVRPGWWVYSPAFVGWSWRQVTKVSLFGDHERLQVRLDLVDLAGKTSYVKTSANAPAWCVSPSVAERVGLVAGERRR
;
A
#
# COMPACT_ATOMS: atom_id res chain seq x y z
N MET A 1 19.57 9.81 2.19
CA MET A 1 18.36 10.36 1.54
C MET A 1 17.14 9.87 2.31
N THR A 2 16.42 10.78 2.97
CA THR A 2 15.13 10.48 3.60
C THR A 2 14.11 10.24 2.48
N GLY A 3 13.67 9.00 2.29
CA GLY A 3 12.67 8.59 1.29
C GLY A 3 11.26 9.10 1.58
N ARG A 4 11.13 10.37 1.99
CA ARG A 4 9.86 11.02 2.28
C ARG A 4 9.26 11.48 0.96
N LEU A 5 8.01 11.07 0.73
CA LEU A 5 7.22 11.54 -0.39
C LEU A 5 7.19 13.06 -0.45
N ASP A 6 7.19 13.59 -1.67
CA ASP A 6 6.83 14.98 -1.89
C ASP A 6 5.43 15.23 -1.29
N ARG A 7 5.28 16.35 -0.57
CA ARG A 7 4.01 16.70 0.09
C ARG A 7 2.86 16.84 -0.91
N GLU A 8 3.14 17.25 -2.15
CA GLU A 8 2.13 17.36 -3.20
C GLU A 8 1.65 15.98 -3.65
N VAL A 9 2.56 15.03 -3.84
CA VAL A 9 2.22 13.63 -4.15
C VAL A 9 1.43 13.00 -3.01
N GLU A 10 1.82 13.24 -1.75
CA GLU A 10 1.11 12.71 -0.59
C GLU A 10 -0.34 13.24 -0.53
N ARG A 11 -0.55 14.54 -0.78
CA ARG A 11 -1.88 15.16 -0.85
C ARG A 11 -2.70 14.64 -2.03
N ALA A 12 -2.09 14.52 -3.21
CA ALA A 12 -2.77 14.02 -4.41
C ALA A 12 -3.21 12.57 -4.22
N ALA A 13 -2.33 11.71 -3.68
CA ALA A 13 -2.64 10.33 -3.35
C ALA A 13 -3.74 10.23 -2.30
N ALA A 14 -3.70 11.03 -1.24
CA ALA A 14 -4.75 11.08 -0.22
C ALA A 14 -6.12 11.45 -0.84
N LYS A 15 -6.16 12.47 -1.69
CA LYS A 15 -7.38 12.91 -2.39
C LYS A 15 -7.92 11.87 -3.37
N ALA A 16 -7.04 11.14 -4.05
CA ALA A 16 -7.42 10.11 -5.02
C ALA A 16 -7.72 8.74 -4.38
N SER A 17 -7.39 8.58 -3.09
CA SER A 17 -7.56 7.32 -2.37
C SER A 17 -9.01 6.92 -2.21
N ARG A 18 -9.24 5.62 -2.10
CA ARG A 18 -10.53 5.05 -1.72
C ARG A 18 -10.35 4.04 -0.63
N GLU A 19 -11.30 4.01 0.30
CA GLU A 19 -11.39 2.95 1.29
C GLU A 19 -11.92 1.67 0.62
N ARG A 20 -11.27 0.55 0.92
CA ARG A 20 -11.70 -0.80 0.50
C ARG A 20 -11.45 -1.80 1.62
N ARG A 21 -12.10 -2.96 1.54
CA ARG A 21 -11.74 -4.09 2.39
C ARG A 21 -10.35 -4.59 2.03
N ALA A 22 -9.52 -4.86 3.02
CA ALA A 22 -8.13 -5.28 2.84
C ALA A 22 -7.99 -6.52 1.92
N ARG A 23 -8.94 -7.47 1.96
CA ARG A 23 -8.98 -8.64 1.06
C ARG A 23 -9.17 -8.34 -0.42
N THR A 24 -9.62 -7.13 -0.76
CA THR A 24 -9.90 -6.72 -2.15
C THR A 24 -8.75 -5.95 -2.79
N VAL A 25 -7.75 -5.57 -1.98
CA VAL A 25 -6.50 -4.96 -2.43
C VAL A 25 -5.72 -5.99 -3.26
N ARG A 26 -5.05 -5.54 -4.31
CA ARG A 26 -4.32 -6.41 -5.26
C ARG A 26 -2.85 -5.98 -5.37
N PRO A 27 -1.95 -6.87 -5.80
CA PRO A 27 -0.59 -6.49 -6.17
C PRO A 27 -0.58 -5.31 -7.17
N GLY A 28 0.42 -4.43 -7.02
CA GLY A 28 0.59 -3.19 -7.78
C GLY A 28 -0.14 -1.98 -7.19
N TRP A 29 -1.16 -2.20 -6.35
CA TRP A 29 -1.87 -1.10 -5.67
C TRP A 29 -1.00 -0.46 -4.61
N TRP A 30 -1.28 0.80 -4.27
CA TRP A 30 -0.65 1.46 -3.14
C TRP A 30 -1.62 1.58 -1.98
N VAL A 31 -1.15 1.32 -0.76
CA VAL A 31 -1.91 1.41 0.48
C VAL A 31 -1.25 2.38 1.44
N TYR A 32 -2.06 3.15 2.17
CA TYR A 32 -1.59 3.95 3.28
C TYR A 32 -1.49 3.05 4.51
N SER A 33 -0.28 2.85 5.03
CA SER A 33 -0.01 1.82 6.03
C SER A 33 0.97 2.29 7.11
N PRO A 34 0.96 1.65 8.29
CA PRO A 34 1.94 1.94 9.34
C PRO A 34 3.38 1.69 8.87
N ALA A 35 4.25 2.62 9.24
CA ALA A 35 5.68 2.60 9.01
C ALA A 35 6.44 2.65 10.34
N PHE A 36 7.76 2.43 10.28
CA PHE A 36 8.62 2.57 11.45
C PHE A 36 8.55 3.98 12.06
N VAL A 37 8.31 4.99 11.20
CA VAL A 37 8.05 6.37 11.61
C VAL A 37 6.72 6.82 10.97
N GLY A 38 5.63 6.73 11.73
CA GLY A 38 4.31 7.21 11.32
C GLY A 38 3.63 6.35 10.25
N TRP A 39 2.88 6.99 9.35
CA TRP A 39 2.15 6.33 8.26
C TRP A 39 2.71 6.77 6.91
N SER A 40 2.67 5.88 5.92
CA SER A 40 3.19 6.17 4.58
C SER A 40 2.50 5.34 3.51
N TRP A 41 2.55 5.84 2.27
CA TRP A 41 2.14 5.10 1.08
C TRP A 41 3.16 4.02 0.73
N ARG A 42 2.68 2.80 0.50
CA ARG A 42 3.50 1.65 0.10
C ARG A 42 2.82 0.82 -0.98
N GLN A 43 3.58 0.33 -1.93
CA GLN A 43 3.07 -0.55 -2.97
C GLN A 43 2.91 -1.97 -2.44
N VAL A 44 1.78 -2.59 -2.73
CA VAL A 44 1.49 -3.98 -2.45
C VAL A 44 2.18 -4.84 -3.49
N THR A 45 3.08 -5.71 -3.05
CA THR A 45 3.80 -6.64 -3.93
C THR A 45 3.18 -8.03 -3.91
N LYS A 46 2.56 -8.42 -2.79
CA LYS A 46 1.89 -9.71 -2.63
C LYS A 46 0.73 -9.59 -1.65
N VAL A 47 -0.31 -10.39 -1.89
CA VAL A 47 -1.47 -10.54 -1.01
C VAL A 47 -1.61 -12.01 -0.69
N SER A 48 -1.71 -12.33 0.60
CA SER A 48 -1.92 -13.71 1.07
C SER A 48 -3.09 -13.75 2.05
N LEU A 49 -4.00 -14.70 1.88
CA LEU A 49 -5.15 -14.93 2.76
C LEU A 49 -4.87 -16.13 3.65
N PHE A 50 -5.26 -16.04 4.92
CA PHE A 50 -5.05 -17.10 5.91
C PHE A 50 -6.22 -17.16 6.89
N GLY A 51 -6.44 -18.33 7.49
CA GLY A 51 -7.50 -18.56 8.45
C GLY A 51 -8.77 -19.12 7.81
N ASP A 52 -9.77 -19.38 8.66
CA ASP A 52 -11.09 -19.88 8.28
C ASP A 52 -12.06 -18.74 7.89
N HIS A 53 -13.27 -19.10 7.47
CA HIS A 53 -14.30 -18.15 7.04
C HIS A 53 -14.69 -17.13 8.11
N GLU A 54 -14.54 -17.45 9.41
CA GLU A 54 -14.92 -16.58 10.52
C GLU A 54 -13.77 -15.67 10.97
N ARG A 55 -12.52 -16.11 10.80
CA ARG A 55 -11.31 -15.38 11.23
C ARG A 55 -10.37 -15.05 10.09
N LEU A 56 -10.89 -14.90 8.87
CA LEU A 56 -10.09 -14.65 7.67
C LEU A 56 -9.19 -13.41 7.84
N GLN A 57 -7.89 -13.64 7.77
CA GLN A 57 -6.82 -12.63 7.82
C GLN A 57 -6.25 -12.42 6.44
N VAL A 58 -5.74 -11.21 6.20
CA VAL A 58 -4.94 -10.88 5.03
C VAL A 58 -3.56 -10.38 5.46
N ARG A 59 -2.54 -10.84 4.75
CA ARG A 59 -1.20 -10.27 4.77
C ARG A 59 -0.97 -9.53 3.47
N LEU A 60 -0.62 -8.26 3.57
CA LEU A 60 -0.14 -7.45 2.46
C LEU A 60 1.37 -7.33 2.62
N ASP A 61 2.13 -7.88 1.70
CA ASP A 61 3.56 -7.58 1.59
C ASP A 61 3.73 -6.28 0.81
N LEU A 62 4.52 -5.37 1.35
CA LEU A 62 4.58 -3.97 0.97
C LEU A 62 6.02 -3.56 0.66
N VAL A 63 6.19 -2.65 -0.28
CA VAL A 63 7.46 -1.96 -0.55
C VAL A 63 7.24 -0.46 -0.55
N ASP A 64 8.13 0.30 0.10
CA ASP A 64 8.10 1.76 0.02
C ASP A 64 8.84 2.27 -1.24
N LEU A 65 8.82 3.59 -1.45
CA LEU A 65 9.50 4.21 -2.58
C LEU A 65 11.02 4.04 -2.58
N ALA A 66 11.62 3.83 -1.40
CA ALA A 66 13.06 3.56 -1.26
C ALA A 66 13.40 2.07 -1.47
N GLY A 67 12.41 1.23 -1.79
CA GLY A 67 12.60 -0.21 -1.98
C GLY A 67 12.63 -1.01 -0.68
N LYS A 68 12.34 -0.41 0.48
CA LYS A 68 12.31 -1.13 1.75
C LYS A 68 11.03 -1.94 1.86
N THR A 69 11.20 -3.23 2.11
CA THR A 69 10.08 -4.17 2.26
C THR A 69 9.54 -4.20 3.69
N SER A 70 8.24 -4.41 3.82
CA SER A 70 7.53 -4.61 5.08
C SER A 70 6.27 -5.45 4.83
N TYR A 71 5.50 -5.74 5.87
CA TYR A 71 4.17 -6.32 5.69
C TYR A 71 3.20 -5.78 6.72
N VAL A 72 1.91 -5.84 6.40
CA VAL A 72 0.80 -5.62 7.33
C VAL A 72 -0.05 -6.88 7.36
N LYS A 73 -0.39 -7.34 8.57
CA LYS A 73 -1.36 -8.41 8.79
C LYS A 73 -2.58 -7.82 9.50
N THR A 74 -3.77 -8.07 8.97
CA THR A 74 -5.02 -7.54 9.51
C THR A 74 -6.20 -8.44 9.13
N SER A 75 -7.38 -8.17 9.69
CA SER A 75 -8.63 -8.81 9.27
C SER A 75 -8.90 -8.57 7.79
N ALA A 76 -9.38 -9.59 7.08
CA ALA A 76 -9.76 -9.51 5.67
C ALA A 76 -10.83 -8.43 5.39
N ASN A 77 -11.65 -8.09 6.40
CA ASN A 77 -12.69 -7.07 6.32
C ASN A 77 -12.24 -5.70 6.85
N ALA A 78 -11.02 -5.57 7.36
CA ALA A 78 -10.50 -4.28 7.83
C ALA A 78 -10.47 -3.25 6.69
N PRO A 79 -10.71 -1.97 6.98
CA PRO A 79 -10.59 -0.90 6.00
C PRO A 79 -9.12 -0.71 5.60
N ALA A 80 -8.91 -0.41 4.32
CA ALA A 80 -7.62 -0.06 3.75
C ALA A 80 -7.80 1.10 2.76
N TRP A 81 -7.14 2.22 3.03
CA TRP A 81 -7.06 3.34 2.09
C TRP A 81 -6.04 3.03 1.01
N CYS A 82 -6.49 3.03 -0.23
CA CYS A 82 -5.68 2.57 -1.35
C CYS A 82 -5.92 3.35 -2.64
N VAL A 83 -4.93 3.30 -3.53
CA VAL A 83 -5.02 3.76 -4.91
C VAL A 83 -4.61 2.64 -5.86
N SER A 84 -5.30 2.52 -6.99
CA SER A 84 -4.97 1.57 -8.04
C SER A 84 -3.67 1.95 -8.76
N PRO A 85 -2.99 1.02 -9.46
CA PRO A 85 -1.73 1.30 -10.17
C PRO A 85 -1.81 2.52 -11.10
N SER A 86 -2.83 2.58 -11.97
CA SER A 86 -3.01 3.70 -12.91
C SER A 86 -3.35 5.03 -12.24
N VAL A 87 -3.83 5.03 -10.98
CA VAL A 87 -4.00 6.26 -10.19
C VAL A 87 -2.68 6.64 -9.56
N ALA A 88 -1.97 5.66 -9.00
CA ALA A 88 -0.66 5.82 -8.40
C ALA A 88 0.33 6.47 -9.38
N GLU A 89 0.42 5.96 -10.61
CA GLU A 89 1.24 6.53 -11.68
C GLU A 89 0.87 7.99 -11.97
N ARG A 90 -0.43 8.30 -12.11
CA ARG A 90 -0.91 9.67 -12.37
C ARG A 90 -0.59 10.65 -11.25
N VAL A 91 -0.55 10.20 -10.00
CA VAL A 91 -0.23 11.07 -8.85
C VAL A 91 1.26 11.07 -8.49
N GLY A 92 2.10 10.25 -9.14
CA GLY A 92 3.54 10.18 -8.87
C GLY A 92 3.98 9.13 -7.85
N LEU A 93 3.10 8.20 -7.47
CA LEU A 93 3.43 7.02 -6.67
C LEU A 93 3.98 5.90 -7.57
N VAL A 94 5.24 6.05 -7.97
CA VAL A 94 5.97 5.06 -8.75
C VAL A 94 7.07 4.43 -7.89
N ALA A 95 7.03 3.11 -7.73
CA ALA A 95 8.09 2.40 -7.04
C ALA A 95 9.36 2.58 -7.87
N GLY A 96 10.50 2.87 -7.23
CA GLY A 96 11.76 2.99 -7.93
C GLY A 96 12.00 1.73 -8.75
N GLU A 97 11.91 1.83 -10.07
CA GLU A 97 12.28 0.75 -10.98
C GLU A 97 13.72 0.37 -10.62
N ARG A 98 13.92 -0.85 -10.10
CA ARG A 98 15.21 -1.51 -10.35
C ARG A 98 15.25 -1.75 -11.86
N ARG A 99 15.79 -0.78 -12.60
CA ARG A 99 16.36 -1.05 -13.92
C ARG A 99 17.33 -2.22 -13.70
N ARG A 100 16.96 -3.38 -14.25
CA ARG A 100 17.91 -4.46 -14.48
C ARG A 100 18.76 -4.10 -15.68
#